data_AF-A0A6V8IK10-F1
#
_entry.id   AF-A0A6V8IK10-F1
#
_cell.length_a   1.000
_cell.length_b   1.000
_cell.length_c   1.000
_cell.angle_alpha   90.00
_cell.angle_beta   90.00
_cell.angle_gamma   90.00
#
_symmetry.space_group_name_H-M   'P 1'
#
loop_
_entity.id
_entity.type
_entity.pdbx_description
1 polymer ?
#
loop_
_entity_poly.entity_id
_entity_poly.type
_entity_poly.pdbx_seq_one_letter_code
_entity_poly.pdbx_strand_id
1 'polypeptide(L)' 'MVDRRAYSRRFWDGKTRFSQAVRRTLADLERQKGQTKKDEDGMADTGPSKKS' A
#
# COMPACT_ATOMS: atom_id res chain seq x y z
N MET A 1 -13.78 13.43 27.76
CA MET A 1 -14.04 12.81 26.45
C MET A 1 -12.95 13.28 25.49
N VAL A 2 -12.23 12.41 24.79
CA VAL A 2 -11.24 12.86 23.79
C VAL A 2 -12.01 13.49 22.64
N ASP A 3 -11.73 14.76 22.36
CA ASP A 3 -12.38 15.47 21.26
C ASP A 3 -12.10 14.77 19.92
N ARG A 4 -13.18 14.36 19.24
CA ARG A 4 -13.09 13.59 18.00
C ARG A 4 -12.35 14.35 16.91
N ARG A 5 -12.50 15.69 16.83
CA ARG A 5 -11.80 16.52 15.84
C ARG A 5 -10.31 16.58 16.16
N ALA A 6 -9.94 16.72 17.43
CA ALA A 6 -8.54 16.70 17.86
C ALA A 6 -7.87 15.35 17.54
N TYR A 7 -8.56 14.23 17.76
CA TYR A 7 -8.05 12.90 17.39
C TYR A 7 -7.86 12.75 15.88
N SER A 8 -8.88 13.10 15.07
CA SER A 8 -8.80 13.02 13.61
C SER A 8 -7.65 13.84 13.05
N ARG A 9 -7.43 15.06 13.55
CA ARG A 9 -6.29 15.89 13.16
C ARG A 9 -4.96 15.21 13.47
N ARG A 10 -4.80 14.66 14.68
CA ARG A 10 -3.59 13.92 15.06
C ARG A 10 -3.38 12.66 14.22
N PHE A 11 -4.45 11.98 13.80
CA PHE A 11 -4.37 10.80 12.93
C PHE A 11 -3.82 11.17 11.56
N TRP A 12 -4.38 12.21 10.92
CA TRP A 12 -3.89 12.68 9.62
C TRP A 12 -2.46 13.24 9.70
N ASP A 13 -2.12 13.92 10.79
CA ASP A 13 -0.74 14.36 11.10
C ASP A 13 0.25 13.19 11.35
N GLY A 14 -0.21 11.94 11.49
CA GLY A 14 0.67 10.80 11.79
C GLY A 14 1.10 10.68 13.26
N LYS A 15 0.47 11.46 14.15
CA LYS A 15 0.85 11.56 15.57
C LYS A 15 0.15 10.55 16.47
N THR A 16 -0.72 9.70 15.92
CA THR A 16 -1.37 8.62 16.68
C THR A 16 -0.67 7.29 16.42
N ARG A 17 -0.65 6.42 17.43
CA ARG A 17 -0.11 5.05 17.30
C ARG A 17 -0.78 4.29 16.16
N PHE A 18 -2.10 4.47 15.99
CA PHE A 18 -2.84 3.85 14.90
C PHE A 18 -2.42 4.38 13.52
N SER A 19 -2.26 5.69 13.35
CA SER A 19 -1.79 6.25 12.07
C SER A 19 -0.39 5.75 11.67
N GLN A 20 0.49 5.54 12.64
CA GLN A 20 1.83 4.99 12.41
C GLN A 20 1.76 3.51 12.01
N ALA A 21 0.90 2.73 12.68
CA ALA A 21 0.67 1.33 12.31
C ALA A 21 0.12 1.20 10.89
N VAL A 22 -0.89 2.01 10.53
CA VAL A 22 -1.45 2.03 9.16
C VAL A 22 -0.38 2.33 8.12
N ARG A 23 0.45 3.36 8.34
CA ARG A 23 1.55 3.71 7.41
C ARG A 23 2.57 2.57 7.28
N ARG A 24 2.93 1.92 8.39
CA ARG A 24 3.84 0.76 8.37
C ARG A 24 3.23 -0.40 7.58
N THR A 25 1.97 -0.75 7.84
CA THR A 25 1.27 -1.83 7.12
C THR A 25 1.17 -1.51 5.62
N LEU A 26 0.85 -0.27 5.25
CA LEU A 26 0.80 0.12 3.83
C LEU A 26 2.18 0.01 3.17
N ALA A 27 3.25 0.46 3.83
CA ALA A 27 4.61 0.31 3.33
C ALA A 27 5.03 -1.17 3.20
N ASP A 28 4.65 -2.01 4.16
CA ASP A 28 4.89 -3.46 4.11
C ASP A 28 4.12 -4.11 2.95
N LEU A 29 2.87 -3.71 2.70
CA LEU A 29 2.07 -4.18 1.56
C LEU A 29 2.67 -3.73 0.21
N GLU A 30 3.12 -2.48 0.10
CA GLU A 30 3.80 -1.97 -1.09
C GLU A 30 5.10 -2.73 -1.35
N ARG A 31 5.86 -3.04 -0.29
CA ARG A 31 7.08 -3.85 -0.39
C ARG A 31 6.79 -5.27 -0.85
N GLN A 32 5.75 -5.90 -0.31
CA GLN A 32 5.32 -7.23 -0.75
C GLN A 32 4.90 -7.20 -2.22
N LYS A 33 4.11 -6.21 -2.64
CA LYS A 33 3.72 -6.02 -4.05
C LYS A 33 4.93 -5.80 -4.97
N GLY A 34 5.95 -5.08 -4.49
CA GLY A 34 7.23 -4.90 -5.19
C GLY A 34 8.10 -6.15 -5.23
N GLN A 35 7.96 -7.06 -4.26
CA GLN A 35 8.59 -8.38 -4.28
C GLN A 35 7.87 -9.32 -5.25
N THR A 36 6.54 -9.35 -5.28
CA THR A 36 5.78 -10.19 -6.22
C THR A 36 6.03 -9.81 -7.68
N LYS A 37 6.24 -8.51 -7.99
CA LYS A 37 6.60 -8.08 -9.34
C LYS A 37 7.96 -8.57 -9.85
N LYS A 38 8.92 -8.87 -8.97
CA LYS A 38 10.20 -9.44 -9.42
C LYS A 38 10.10 -10.92 -9.81
N ASP A 39 9.06 -11.61 -9.35
CA ASP A 39 8.75 -12.98 -9.75
C ASP A 39 7.64 -13.04 -10.85
N GLU A 40 6.83 -11.98 -11.02
CA GLU A 40 5.79 -11.89 -12.06
C GLU A 40 6.22 -11.24 -13.38
N ASP A 41 7.42 -10.65 -13.49
CA ASP A 41 8.00 -10.24 -14.79
C ASP A 41 8.45 -11.46 -15.65
N GLY A 42 8.03 -12.68 -15.29
CA GLY A 42 8.12 -13.90 -16.08
C GLY A 42 6.78 -14.44 -16.61
N MET A 43 5.64 -13.78 -16.33
CA MET A 43 4.31 -14.29 -16.70
C MET A 43 3.41 -13.22 -17.34
N ALA A 44 3.99 -12.33 -18.12
CA ALA A 44 3.24 -11.48 -19.06
C ALA A 44 3.37 -12.00 -20.50
N ASP A 45 3.22 -13.32 -20.72
CA ASP A 45 2.92 -13.88 -22.04
C ASP A 45 1.41 -14.10 -22.16
N THR A 46 0.67 -13.04 -22.47
CA THR A 46 -0.64 -13.15 -23.13
C THR A 46 -0.87 -11.97 -24.08
N GLY A 47 -0.01 -11.90 -25.11
CA GLY A 47 -0.39 -11.51 -26.47
C GLY A 47 -0.20 -10.04 -26.87
N PRO A 48 0.42 -9.84 -28.05
CA PRO A 48 -0.41 -9.43 -29.18
C PRO A 48 -0.52 -10.59 -30.16
N SER A 49 -1.73 -11.12 -30.31
CA SER A 49 -2.09 -12.03 -31.38
C SER A 49 -1.88 -11.32 -32.73
N LYS A 50 -0.70 -11.52 -33.35
CA LYS A 50 -0.48 -11.19 -34.75
C LYS A 50 -1.32 -12.15 -35.59
N LYS A 51 -2.41 -11.67 -36.17
CA LYS A 51 -3.01 -12.31 -37.35
C LYS A 51 -2.13 -11.98 -38.56
N SER A 52 -1.49 -12.99 -39.11
CA SER A 52 -1.09 -13.10 -40.52
C SER A 52 -1.64 -14.42 -41.03
#